data_AF-A0A6J0M4C2-F1
#
_entry.id   AF-A0A6J0M4C2-F1
#
_cell.length_a   1.000
_cell.length_b   1.000
_cell.length_c   1.000
_cell.angle_alpha   90.00
_cell.angle_beta   90.00
_cell.angle_gamma   90.00
#
_symmetry.space_group_name_H-M   'P 1'
#
loop_
_entity.id
_entity.type
_entity.pdbx_description
1 polymer ?
#
loop_
_entity_poly.entity_id
_entity_poly.type
_entity_poly.pdbx_seq_one_letter_code
_entity_poly.pdbx_strand_id
1 'polypeptide(L)'
;MATTCKHWVVHRQICCRCKSRVKTNGLARMTQMSSPSFWQKKKSSASRDPDCAHRMYCEGQCCRCGYVLNIFDEYVPSFSYIGRYLQLSTEFVASTKQHKLRIGLGQKKLHLVLGLEHILIHCIKLSQIADVDSVLLRDDIFRLPNDDILVKFRPFVRDFLSEAKEFFTMHVYTNYGPDHAKKVVSLLDPHMVYFGNRIITSRDSDGGLKSLELVLAEPRGVIVLDYEPRLWRERDFPNLVIISPKYEYFKANSSNKVVGVLAKALNFFKNNKVFRGGGKEKGAFWWCSG
;
A
#
# COMPACT_ATOMS: atom_id res chain seq x y z
N MET A 1 6.54 -33.69 -25.47
CA MET A 1 7.72 -33.01 -24.91
C MET A 1 7.27 -31.75 -24.18
N ALA A 2 7.32 -31.74 -22.85
CA ALA A 2 6.84 -30.62 -22.04
C ALA A 2 7.90 -29.50 -22.03
N THR A 3 7.57 -28.37 -22.66
CA THR A 3 8.42 -27.18 -22.68
C THR A 3 8.50 -26.58 -21.27
N THR A 4 9.72 -26.48 -20.74
CA THR A 4 9.99 -25.81 -19.46
C THR A 4 9.70 -24.32 -19.60
N CYS A 5 8.71 -23.80 -18.85
CA CYS A 5 8.34 -22.39 -18.89
C CYS A 5 9.44 -21.54 -18.20
N LYS A 6 10.15 -20.71 -18.96
CA LYS A 6 11.28 -19.89 -18.49
C LYS A 6 10.89 -18.52 -17.87
N HIS A 7 9.65 -18.31 -17.43
CA HIS A 7 9.18 -16.98 -16.99
C HIS A 7 8.68 -16.95 -15.53
N TRP A 8 9.22 -16.00 -14.76
CA TRP A 8 9.14 -15.87 -13.30
C TRP A 8 8.03 -14.95 -12.79
N VAL A 9 6.85 -14.94 -13.43
CA VAL A 9 5.67 -14.30 -12.84
C VAL A 9 5.00 -15.33 -11.95
N VAL A 10 5.25 -15.25 -10.63
CA VAL A 10 4.81 -16.26 -9.66
C VAL A 10 3.82 -15.64 -8.67
N HIS A 11 2.65 -16.25 -8.51
CA HIS A 11 1.70 -15.95 -7.43
C HIS A 11 1.48 -17.23 -6.63
N ARG A 12 1.71 -17.21 -5.31
CA ARG A 12 1.59 -18.39 -4.43
C ARG A 12 2.34 -19.64 -4.94
N GLN A 13 3.59 -19.46 -5.39
CA GLN A 13 4.43 -20.54 -5.94
C GLN A 13 3.87 -21.22 -7.21
N ILE A 14 2.93 -20.58 -7.90
CA ILE A 14 2.38 -21.04 -9.17
C ILE A 14 2.73 -20.04 -10.25
N CYS A 15 3.27 -20.52 -11.38
CA CYS A 15 3.52 -19.67 -12.54
C CYS A 15 2.17 -19.14 -13.07
N CYS A 16 2.01 -17.82 -13.15
CA CYS A 16 0.75 -17.20 -13.55
C CYS A 16 0.33 -17.56 -14.99
N ARG A 17 1.30 -17.93 -15.84
CA ARG A 17 1.10 -18.23 -17.28
C ARG A 17 0.84 -19.71 -17.55
N CYS A 18 1.69 -20.62 -17.08
CA CYS A 18 1.55 -22.06 -17.36
C CYS A 18 0.91 -22.85 -16.22
N LYS A 19 0.54 -22.19 -15.11
CA LYS A 19 -0.09 -22.78 -13.92
C LYS A 19 0.70 -23.92 -13.25
N SER A 20 1.98 -24.11 -13.62
CA SER A 20 2.84 -25.10 -12.97
C SER A 20 3.36 -24.60 -11.63
N ARG A 21 3.61 -25.54 -10.71
CA ARG A 21 4.16 -25.28 -9.37
C ARG A 21 5.67 -25.04 -9.47
N VAL A 22 6.15 -23.94 -8.90
CA VAL A 22 7.57 -23.56 -8.85
C VAL A 22 8.18 -24.11 -7.56
N LYS A 23 9.19 -24.98 -7.67
CA LYS A 23 9.91 -25.51 -6.49
C LYS A 23 10.79 -24.40 -5.90
N THR A 24 10.42 -23.87 -4.74
CA THR A 24 11.30 -23.00 -3.93
C THR A 24 12.05 -23.88 -2.93
N ASN A 25 13.36 -24.05 -3.09
CA ASN A 25 14.22 -24.77 -2.16
C ASN A 25 14.46 -23.96 -0.86
N GLY A 26 13.40 -23.65 -0.11
CA GLY A 26 13.41 -22.59 0.91
C GLY A 26 13.42 -23.02 2.38
N LEU A 27 13.15 -24.29 2.74
CA LEU A 27 12.96 -24.65 4.16
C LEU A 27 14.16 -25.32 4.84
N ALA A 28 15.05 -26.00 4.11
CA ALA A 28 16.15 -26.77 4.70
C ALA A 28 17.43 -25.96 5.03
N ARG A 29 17.52 -24.68 4.63
CA ARG A 29 18.73 -23.85 4.81
C ARG A 29 18.66 -22.88 6.00
N MET A 30 17.55 -22.85 6.75
CA MET A 30 17.32 -21.86 7.82
C MET A 30 18.16 -22.09 9.08
N THR A 31 18.69 -23.29 9.34
CA THR A 31 19.42 -23.60 10.59
C THR A 31 20.93 -23.32 10.55
N GLN A 32 21.50 -22.91 9.40
CA GLN A 32 22.96 -22.68 9.26
C GLN A 32 23.35 -21.21 9.01
N MET A 33 22.41 -20.28 8.96
CA MET A 33 22.65 -18.89 8.51
C MET A 33 22.96 -17.87 9.62
N SER A 34 23.02 -18.29 10.89
CA SER A 34 23.38 -17.41 12.01
C SER A 34 24.89 -17.24 12.21
N SER A 35 25.74 -17.87 11.38
CA SER A 35 27.19 -17.73 11.47
C SER A 35 27.75 -16.79 10.37
N PRO A 36 28.53 -15.76 10.73
CA PRO A 36 29.24 -14.88 9.79
C PRO A 36 30.12 -15.62 8.77
N SER A 37 30.57 -16.83 9.11
CA SER A 37 31.38 -17.71 8.27
C SER A 37 30.64 -18.27 7.04
N PHE A 38 29.31 -18.29 7.02
CA PHE A 38 28.53 -18.76 5.86
C PHE A 38 28.62 -17.78 4.67
N TRP A 39 28.52 -16.48 4.97
CA TRP A 39 28.66 -15.41 3.97
C TRP A 39 30.11 -15.30 3.46
N GLN A 40 31.11 -15.59 4.31
CA GLN A 40 32.52 -15.66 3.89
C GLN A 40 32.81 -16.86 2.96
N LYS A 41 32.15 -18.01 3.16
CA LYS A 41 32.38 -19.23 2.34
C LYS A 41 31.79 -19.17 0.92
N LYS A 42 30.94 -18.19 0.60
CA LYS A 42 30.37 -17.98 -0.75
C LYS A 42 30.93 -16.76 -1.49
N LYS A 43 32.13 -16.30 -1.13
CA LYS A 43 32.97 -15.44 -1.98
C LYS A 43 33.54 -16.18 -3.20
N SER A 44 32.77 -17.07 -3.84
CA SER A 44 33.01 -17.38 -5.24
C SER A 44 32.39 -16.24 -6.01
N SER A 45 33.22 -15.29 -6.44
CA SER A 45 32.90 -14.21 -7.37
C SER A 45 32.33 -14.82 -8.66
N ALA A 46 31.04 -15.13 -8.70
CA ALA A 46 30.37 -15.39 -9.96
C ALA A 46 30.50 -14.11 -10.77
N SER A 47 31.24 -14.17 -11.88
CA SER A 47 31.34 -13.05 -12.80
C SER A 47 29.93 -12.67 -13.28
N ARG A 48 29.71 -11.38 -13.52
CA ARG A 48 28.43 -10.88 -14.06
C ARG A 48 28.22 -11.50 -15.44
N ASP A 49 27.26 -12.43 -15.55
CA ASP A 49 26.95 -13.15 -16.79
C ASP A 49 26.46 -12.15 -17.86
N PRO A 50 27.20 -11.95 -18.97
CA PRO A 50 26.82 -10.99 -20.01
C PRO A 50 25.50 -11.33 -20.70
N ASP A 51 25.09 -12.60 -20.71
CA ASP A 51 23.83 -13.07 -21.31
C ASP A 51 22.64 -13.00 -20.33
N CYS A 52 22.89 -12.55 -19.10
CA CYS A 52 21.87 -12.32 -18.09
C CYS A 52 21.48 -10.84 -18.02
N ALA A 53 20.19 -10.56 -18.21
CA ALA A 53 19.65 -9.21 -18.08
C ALA A 53 19.49 -8.73 -16.62
N HIS A 54 19.84 -9.56 -15.62
CA HIS A 54 19.82 -9.23 -14.19
C HIS A 54 18.57 -8.50 -13.67
N ARG A 55 17.39 -8.86 -14.19
CA ARG A 55 16.13 -8.15 -13.95
C ARG A 55 15.61 -8.20 -12.51
N MET A 56 15.85 -9.32 -11.83
CA MET A 56 15.28 -9.60 -10.52
C MET A 56 16.36 -10.18 -9.61
N TYR A 57 16.38 -9.71 -8.38
CA TYR A 57 17.23 -10.21 -7.32
C TYR A 57 16.37 -10.63 -6.12
N CYS A 58 16.78 -11.69 -5.45
CA CYS A 58 16.19 -12.17 -4.22
C CYS A 58 17.32 -12.41 -3.23
N GLU A 59 17.24 -11.83 -2.02
CA GLU A 59 18.29 -11.92 -1.00
C GLU A 59 19.67 -11.48 -1.53
N GLY A 60 19.69 -10.44 -2.38
CA GLY A 60 20.91 -9.90 -2.99
C GLY A 60 21.49 -10.75 -4.12
N GLN A 61 20.81 -11.80 -4.58
CA GLN A 61 21.28 -12.67 -5.67
C GLN A 61 20.35 -12.61 -6.87
N CYS A 62 20.92 -12.53 -8.08
CA CYS A 62 20.17 -12.57 -9.31
C CYS A 62 19.41 -13.90 -9.41
N CYS A 63 18.09 -13.83 -9.57
CA CYS A 63 17.23 -15.01 -9.63
C CYS A 63 17.53 -15.94 -10.83
N ARG A 64 18.29 -15.47 -11.83
CA ARG A 64 18.64 -16.24 -13.04
C ARG A 64 20.02 -16.87 -12.97
N CYS A 65 21.08 -16.07 -12.80
CA CYS A 65 22.47 -16.54 -12.87
C CYS A 65 23.14 -16.69 -11.50
N GLY A 66 22.50 -16.23 -10.41
CA GLY A 66 23.08 -16.27 -9.07
C GLY A 66 24.13 -15.19 -8.79
N TYR A 67 24.36 -14.25 -9.71
CA TYR A 67 25.22 -13.09 -9.50
C TYR A 67 24.82 -12.34 -8.23
N VAL A 68 25.79 -12.02 -7.37
CA VAL A 68 25.57 -11.28 -6.13
C VAL A 68 25.61 -9.79 -6.44
N LEU A 69 24.53 -9.09 -6.14
CA LEU A 69 24.44 -7.65 -6.32
C LEU A 69 25.45 -6.95 -5.41
N ASN A 70 26.32 -6.12 -5.98
CA ASN A 70 27.15 -5.20 -5.21
C ASN A 70 26.36 -3.93 -4.91
N ILE A 71 25.75 -3.86 -3.73
CA ILE A 71 24.91 -2.73 -3.29
C ILE A 71 25.69 -1.41 -3.11
N PHE A 72 27.03 -1.46 -3.10
CA PHE A 72 27.86 -0.25 -3.04
C PHE A 72 28.02 0.43 -4.40
N ASP A 73 27.88 -0.33 -5.50
CA ASP A 73 28.10 0.18 -6.85
C ASP A 73 26.77 0.46 -7.58
N GLU A 74 25.70 -0.26 -7.22
CA GLU A 74 24.43 -0.22 -7.96
C GLU A 74 23.24 -0.08 -6.99
N TYR A 75 22.49 1.02 -7.13
CA TYR A 75 21.21 1.16 -6.43
C TYR A 75 20.13 0.33 -7.14
N VAL A 76 19.55 -0.62 -6.41
CA VAL A 76 18.45 -1.46 -6.91
C VAL A 76 17.26 -1.36 -5.94
N PRO A 77 16.14 -0.76 -6.37
CA PRO A 77 14.99 -0.53 -5.51
C PRO A 77 14.40 -1.84 -4.95
N SER A 78 14.05 -1.80 -3.67
CA SER A 78 13.41 -2.90 -2.96
C SER A 78 11.90 -2.90 -3.19
N PHE A 79 11.37 -4.06 -3.57
CA PHE A 79 9.93 -4.34 -3.69
C PHE A 79 9.52 -5.41 -2.68
N SER A 80 10.04 -5.30 -1.46
CA SER A 80 9.83 -6.28 -0.39
C SER A 80 8.36 -6.46 0.00
N TYR A 81 7.53 -5.44 -0.22
CA TYR A 81 6.07 -5.53 -0.09
C TYR A 81 5.41 -6.51 -1.07
N ILE A 82 6.02 -6.78 -2.23
CA ILE A 82 5.54 -7.77 -3.22
C ILE A 82 6.05 -9.16 -2.88
N GLY A 83 7.34 -9.26 -2.55
CA GLY A 83 8.01 -10.52 -2.21
C GLY A 83 9.20 -10.24 -1.31
N ARG A 84 9.35 -11.04 -0.26
CA ARG A 84 10.39 -10.84 0.76
C ARG A 84 11.78 -10.75 0.11
N TYR A 85 12.52 -9.67 0.39
CA TYR A 85 13.84 -9.39 -0.17
C TYR A 85 13.91 -9.34 -1.70
N LEU A 86 12.79 -9.05 -2.36
CA LEU A 86 12.73 -8.84 -3.80
C LEU A 86 13.29 -7.46 -4.14
N GLN A 87 14.24 -7.43 -5.06
CA GLN A 87 14.73 -6.20 -5.68
C GLN A 87 14.64 -6.33 -7.20
N LEU A 88 14.38 -5.23 -7.89
CA LEU A 88 14.19 -5.20 -9.35
C LEU A 88 15.14 -4.19 -9.96
N SER A 89 15.81 -4.56 -11.07
CA SER A 89 16.67 -3.60 -11.78
C SER A 89 15.84 -2.42 -12.27
N THR A 90 16.48 -1.25 -12.38
CA THR A 90 15.82 0.00 -12.79
C THR A 90 15.18 -0.13 -14.19
N GLU A 91 15.85 -0.80 -15.13
CA GLU A 91 15.33 -1.06 -16.48
C GLU A 91 14.13 -2.00 -16.44
N PHE A 92 14.17 -3.01 -15.58
CA PHE A 92 13.06 -3.94 -15.45
C PHE A 92 11.84 -3.29 -14.79
N VAL A 93 12.05 -2.41 -13.81
CA VAL A 93 10.99 -1.57 -13.23
C VAL A 93 10.36 -0.70 -14.31
N ALA A 94 11.15 0.05 -15.07
CA ALA A 94 10.66 0.93 -16.13
C ALA A 94 9.85 0.15 -17.19
N SER A 95 10.39 -0.96 -17.69
CA SER A 95 9.70 -1.84 -18.64
C SER A 95 8.38 -2.39 -18.07
N THR A 96 8.37 -2.78 -16.79
CA THR A 96 7.18 -3.28 -16.11
C THR A 96 6.11 -2.21 -15.96
N LYS A 97 6.49 -0.96 -15.61
CA LYS A 97 5.58 0.18 -15.49
C LYS A 97 4.89 0.48 -16.82
N GLN A 98 5.66 0.58 -17.90
CA GLN A 98 5.12 0.78 -19.25
C GLN A 98 4.19 -0.34 -19.69
N HIS A 99 4.57 -1.59 -19.45
CA HIS A 99 3.73 -2.75 -19.80
C HIS A 99 2.40 -2.73 -19.05
N LYS A 100 2.43 -2.42 -17.75
CA LYS A 100 1.22 -2.30 -16.93
C LYS A 100 0.31 -1.16 -17.37
N LEU A 101 0.87 -0.01 -17.77
CA LEU A 101 0.08 1.08 -18.33
C LEU A 101 -0.68 0.61 -19.58
N ARG A 102 -0.01 -0.07 -20.51
CA ARG A 102 -0.66 -0.59 -21.72
C ARG A 102 -1.80 -1.57 -21.42
N ILE A 103 -1.60 -2.47 -20.46
CA ILE A 103 -2.66 -3.38 -20.01
C ILE A 103 -3.82 -2.60 -19.38
N GLY A 104 -3.52 -1.67 -18.47
CA GLY A 104 -4.51 -0.85 -17.80
C GLY A 104 -5.37 -0.06 -18.78
N LEU A 105 -4.75 0.63 -19.74
CA LEU A 105 -5.46 1.37 -20.79
C LEU A 105 -6.37 0.46 -21.63
N GLY A 106 -5.91 -0.75 -21.97
CA GLY A 106 -6.74 -1.75 -22.66
C GLY A 106 -7.96 -2.21 -21.85
N GLN A 107 -7.85 -2.17 -20.51
CA GLN A 107 -8.93 -2.46 -19.56
C GLN A 107 -9.73 -1.22 -19.14
N LYS A 108 -9.40 -0.04 -19.68
CA LYS A 108 -9.90 1.27 -19.22
C LYS A 108 -9.69 1.49 -17.71
N LYS A 109 -8.59 0.97 -17.17
CA LYS A 109 -8.19 1.14 -15.78
C LYS A 109 -6.90 1.95 -15.63
N LEU A 110 -6.90 2.82 -14.63
CA LEU A 110 -5.72 3.53 -14.13
C LEU A 110 -5.24 2.89 -12.82
N HIS A 111 -4.25 3.50 -12.19
CA HIS A 111 -3.79 3.14 -10.85
C HIS A 111 -4.19 4.21 -9.85
N LEU A 112 -4.69 3.78 -8.69
CA LEU A 112 -5.05 4.66 -7.59
C LEU A 112 -4.22 4.29 -6.38
N VAL A 113 -3.45 5.24 -5.84
CA VAL A 113 -2.65 5.06 -4.64
C VAL A 113 -3.34 5.80 -3.50
N LEU A 114 -3.67 5.08 -2.44
CA LEU A 114 -4.44 5.60 -1.32
C LEU A 114 -3.59 5.65 -0.05
N GLY A 115 -3.51 6.82 0.58
CA GLY A 115 -3.20 6.92 2.00
C GLY A 115 -4.26 6.20 2.83
N LEU A 116 -3.90 5.69 4.01
CA LEU A 116 -4.87 5.08 4.94
C LEU A 116 -5.32 6.10 5.97
N GLU A 117 -4.39 6.52 6.83
CA GLU A 117 -4.65 7.34 7.98
C GLU A 117 -5.00 8.77 7.55
N HIS A 118 -6.07 9.30 8.15
CA HIS A 118 -6.70 10.56 7.80
C HIS A 118 -7.23 10.67 6.36
N ILE A 119 -7.32 9.56 5.62
CA ILE A 119 -7.92 9.49 4.29
C ILE A 119 -9.10 8.54 4.27
N LEU A 120 -8.84 7.27 4.55
CA LEU A 120 -9.84 6.20 4.57
C LEU A 120 -10.29 5.91 5.99
N ILE A 121 -9.42 6.17 6.98
CA ILE A 121 -9.66 5.83 8.38
C ILE A 121 -9.06 6.88 9.31
N HIS A 122 -9.50 6.85 10.56
CA HIS A 122 -8.86 7.53 11.68
C HIS A 122 -8.54 6.50 12.76
N CYS A 123 -7.32 6.52 13.29
CA CYS A 123 -6.84 5.59 14.32
C CYS A 123 -6.57 6.36 15.62
N ILE A 124 -6.86 5.77 16.78
CA ILE A 124 -6.50 6.33 18.08
C ILE A 124 -6.10 5.21 19.04
N LYS A 125 -5.17 5.48 19.97
CA LYS A 125 -4.85 4.54 21.05
C LYS A 125 -5.92 4.61 22.14
N LEU A 126 -6.28 3.48 22.75
CA LEU A 126 -7.24 3.40 23.85
C LEU A 126 -6.85 4.31 25.02
N SER A 127 -5.55 4.41 25.32
CA SER A 127 -5.02 5.29 26.36
C SER A 127 -5.27 6.78 26.12
N GLN A 128 -5.70 7.19 24.91
CA GLN A 128 -5.97 8.57 24.54
C GLN A 128 -7.47 8.91 24.54
N ILE A 129 -8.33 7.93 24.85
CA ILE A 129 -9.78 8.11 24.92
C ILE A 129 -10.19 8.36 26.38
N ALA A 130 -10.92 9.45 26.63
CA ALA A 130 -11.42 9.77 27.97
C ALA A 130 -12.49 8.78 28.47
N ASP A 131 -13.40 8.36 27.58
CA ASP A 131 -14.52 7.49 27.88
C ASP A 131 -14.51 6.32 26.90
N VAL A 132 -13.77 5.27 27.27
CA VAL A 132 -13.56 4.09 26.42
C VAL A 132 -14.85 3.30 26.27
N ASP A 133 -15.66 3.19 27.33
CA ASP A 133 -16.87 2.38 27.36
C ASP A 133 -17.90 2.89 26.35
N SER A 134 -18.13 4.21 26.28
CA SER A 134 -19.08 4.76 25.30
C SER A 134 -18.62 4.62 23.85
N VAL A 135 -17.31 4.55 23.61
CA VAL A 135 -16.74 4.34 22.28
C VAL A 135 -16.84 2.87 21.86
N LEU A 136 -16.60 1.93 22.78
CA LEU A 136 -16.67 0.50 22.52
C LEU A 136 -18.10 -0.01 22.28
N LEU A 137 -19.12 0.72 22.73
CA LEU A 137 -20.54 0.41 22.45
C LEU A 137 -20.97 0.71 21.00
N ARG A 138 -20.10 1.32 20.17
CA ARG A 138 -20.43 1.66 18.78
C ARG A 138 -20.01 0.56 17.81
N ASP A 139 -20.97 0.04 17.07
CA ASP A 139 -20.76 -1.02 16.07
C ASP A 139 -19.90 -0.60 14.87
N ASP A 140 -19.73 0.70 14.67
CA ASP A 140 -19.02 1.29 13.53
C ASP A 140 -17.59 1.75 13.89
N ILE A 141 -17.07 1.26 15.03
CA ILE A 141 -15.70 1.43 15.51
C ILE A 141 -15.07 0.06 15.72
N PHE A 142 -13.89 -0.12 15.14
CA PHE A 142 -13.20 -1.41 15.14
C PHE A 142 -11.98 -1.36 16.05
N ARG A 143 -11.70 -2.42 16.79
CA ARG A 143 -10.42 -2.58 17.48
C ARG A 143 -9.45 -3.37 16.60
N LEU A 144 -8.21 -2.89 16.46
CA LEU A 144 -7.18 -3.66 15.77
C LEU A 144 -6.87 -4.95 16.57
N PRO A 145 -6.72 -6.11 15.90
CA PRO A 145 -6.42 -7.37 16.58
C PRO A 145 -5.11 -7.29 17.39
N ASN A 146 -5.17 -7.74 18.65
CA ASN A 146 -4.04 -7.74 19.60
C ASN A 146 -3.35 -6.38 19.68
N ASP A 147 -4.13 -5.30 19.67
CA ASP A 147 -3.65 -3.93 19.75
C ASP A 147 -4.61 -3.09 20.59
N ASP A 148 -4.07 -2.01 21.15
CA ASP A 148 -4.84 -1.01 21.89
C ASP A 148 -5.19 0.17 20.99
N ILE A 149 -5.51 -0.11 19.73
CA ILE A 149 -5.84 0.88 18.72
C ILE A 149 -7.28 0.67 18.27
N LEU A 150 -8.07 1.75 18.34
CA LEU A 150 -9.38 1.82 17.70
C LEU A 150 -9.25 2.49 16.33
N VAL A 151 -10.08 2.03 15.41
CA VAL A 151 -10.15 2.46 14.03
C VAL A 151 -11.57 2.87 13.70
N LYS A 152 -11.71 4.10 13.22
CA LYS A 152 -12.93 4.59 12.61
C LYS A 152 -12.74 4.66 11.10
N PHE A 153 -13.66 4.08 10.34
CA PHE A 153 -13.69 4.26 8.90
C PHE A 153 -14.32 5.60 8.53
N ARG A 154 -13.76 6.24 7.50
CA ARG A 154 -14.40 7.38 6.86
C ARG A 154 -15.75 6.95 6.30
N PRO A 155 -16.82 7.74 6.47
CA PRO A 155 -18.12 7.44 5.88
C PRO A 155 -17.99 7.10 4.39
N PHE A 156 -18.75 6.11 3.94
CA PHE A 156 -18.79 5.63 2.55
C PHE A 156 -17.47 5.02 2.01
N VAL A 157 -16.47 4.74 2.86
CA VAL A 157 -15.19 4.17 2.40
C VAL A 157 -15.37 2.85 1.63
N ARG A 158 -16.31 2.00 2.04
CA ARG A 158 -16.55 0.71 1.39
C ARG A 158 -17.19 0.88 0.02
N ASP A 159 -18.14 1.80 -0.10
CA ASP A 159 -18.80 2.14 -1.37
C ASP A 159 -17.79 2.76 -2.32
N PHE A 160 -16.98 3.71 -1.83
CA PHE A 160 -15.86 4.29 -2.57
C PHE A 160 -14.91 3.23 -3.13
N LEU A 161 -14.43 2.30 -2.29
CA LEU A 161 -13.54 1.21 -2.75
C LEU A 161 -14.24 0.30 -3.76
N SER A 162 -15.53 0.03 -3.58
CA SER A 162 -16.31 -0.81 -4.50
C SER A 162 -16.49 -0.15 -5.86
N GLU A 163 -16.77 1.14 -5.93
CA GLU A 163 -16.87 1.89 -7.19
C GLU A 163 -15.50 2.08 -7.84
N ALA A 164 -14.49 2.44 -7.05
CA ALA A 164 -13.13 2.69 -7.54
C ALA A 164 -12.51 1.44 -8.19
N LYS A 165 -12.84 0.23 -7.73
CA LYS A 165 -12.29 -1.01 -8.31
C LYS A 165 -12.62 -1.20 -9.80
N GLU A 166 -13.71 -0.59 -10.28
CA GLU A 166 -14.14 -0.67 -11.68
C GLU A 166 -13.20 0.11 -12.60
N PHE A 167 -12.61 1.19 -12.09
CA PHE A 167 -11.76 2.11 -12.85
C PHE A 167 -10.28 2.03 -12.46
N PHE A 168 -9.95 1.44 -11.32
CA PHE A 168 -8.61 1.50 -10.75
C PHE A 168 -8.07 0.15 -10.30
N THR A 169 -6.79 -0.08 -10.58
CA THR A 169 -5.98 -1.01 -9.79
C THR A 169 -5.44 -0.26 -8.57
N MET A 170 -6.00 -0.55 -7.40
CA MET A 170 -5.73 0.19 -6.17
C MET A 170 -4.51 -0.31 -5.40
N HIS A 171 -3.76 0.63 -4.82
CA HIS A 171 -2.61 0.39 -3.93
C HIS A 171 -2.82 1.15 -2.63
N VAL A 172 -2.31 0.59 -1.53
CA VAL A 172 -2.14 1.31 -0.27
C VAL A 172 -0.72 1.86 -0.21
N TYR A 173 -0.57 3.10 0.24
CA TYR A 173 0.71 3.68 0.61
C TYR A 173 0.59 4.43 1.93
N THR A 174 1.06 3.83 3.01
CA THR A 174 1.01 4.39 4.36
C THR A 174 2.41 4.66 4.92
N ASN A 175 2.52 5.64 5.81
CA ASN A 175 3.74 5.90 6.59
C ASN A 175 3.83 5.03 7.86
N TYR A 176 2.88 4.13 8.06
CA TYR A 176 2.90 3.18 9.16
C TYR A 176 3.63 1.89 8.77
N GLY A 177 4.11 1.17 9.78
CA GLY A 177 4.82 -0.08 9.59
C GLY A 177 3.92 -1.20 9.03
N PRO A 178 4.54 -2.27 8.48
CA PRO A 178 3.82 -3.34 7.79
C PRO A 178 2.80 -4.08 8.67
N ASP A 179 3.08 -4.24 9.96
CA ASP A 179 2.15 -4.95 10.86
C ASP A 179 0.88 -4.14 11.10
N HIS A 180 1.00 -2.82 11.30
CA HIS A 180 -0.14 -1.92 11.41
C HIS A 180 -0.97 -1.90 10.12
N ALA A 181 -0.30 -1.68 8.98
CA ALA A 181 -0.92 -1.61 7.67
C ALA A 181 -1.72 -2.88 7.34
N LYS A 182 -1.15 -4.06 7.62
CA LYS A 182 -1.84 -5.35 7.41
C LYS A 182 -3.09 -5.49 8.26
N LYS A 183 -3.02 -5.15 9.55
CA LYS A 183 -4.20 -5.21 10.45
C LYS A 183 -5.31 -4.27 9.95
N VAL A 184 -4.96 -3.02 9.64
CA VAL A 184 -5.91 -2.03 9.10
C VAL A 184 -6.54 -2.49 7.79
N VAL A 185 -5.70 -2.92 6.83
CA VAL A 185 -6.19 -3.38 5.52
C VAL A 185 -7.05 -4.63 5.68
N SER A 186 -6.77 -5.52 6.63
CA SER A 186 -7.63 -6.69 6.87
C SER A 186 -9.04 -6.34 7.36
N LEU A 187 -9.23 -5.17 8.00
CA LEU A 187 -10.55 -4.67 8.36
C LEU A 187 -11.28 -4.04 7.15
N LEU A 188 -10.54 -3.33 6.28
CA LEU A 188 -11.10 -2.67 5.09
C LEU A 188 -11.39 -3.66 3.95
N ASP A 189 -10.48 -4.59 3.70
CA ASP A 189 -10.45 -5.53 2.57
C ASP A 189 -10.21 -6.99 3.04
N PRO A 190 -11.13 -7.56 3.84
CA PRO A 190 -10.95 -8.90 4.43
C PRO A 190 -10.82 -10.02 3.39
N HIS A 191 -11.36 -9.81 2.18
CA HIS A 191 -11.34 -10.78 1.08
C HIS A 191 -10.28 -10.48 0.03
N MET A 192 -9.41 -9.48 0.26
CA MET A 192 -8.33 -9.08 -0.66
C MET A 192 -8.81 -8.74 -2.08
N VAL A 193 -9.99 -8.14 -2.20
CA VAL A 193 -10.61 -7.76 -3.47
C VAL A 193 -9.97 -6.49 -4.05
N TYR A 194 -9.52 -5.57 -3.19
CA TYR A 194 -9.12 -4.22 -3.58
C TYR A 194 -7.60 -4.07 -3.72
N PHE A 195 -6.84 -4.52 -2.71
CA PHE A 195 -5.41 -4.19 -2.62
C PHE A 195 -4.50 -5.38 -2.91
N GLY A 196 -4.92 -6.60 -2.57
CA GLY A 196 -4.03 -7.76 -2.64
C GLY A 196 -2.71 -7.50 -1.89
N ASN A 197 -1.57 -7.73 -2.55
CA ASN A 197 -0.24 -7.46 -1.98
C ASN A 197 0.28 -6.04 -2.26
N ARG A 198 -0.54 -5.12 -2.79
CA ARG A 198 -0.13 -3.76 -3.17
C ARG A 198 -0.20 -2.81 -1.97
N ILE A 199 0.55 -3.12 -0.93
CA ILE A 199 0.56 -2.38 0.35
C ILE A 199 1.99 -1.91 0.62
N ILE A 200 2.27 -0.64 0.30
CA ILE A 200 3.57 0.01 0.52
C ILE A 200 3.54 0.71 1.88
N THR A 201 4.58 0.50 2.68
CA THR A 201 4.66 0.93 4.07
C THR A 201 5.89 1.79 4.31
N SER A 202 6.03 2.40 5.49
CA SER A 202 7.25 3.16 5.83
C SER A 202 8.53 2.32 5.85
N ARG A 203 8.43 0.99 5.94
CA ARG A 203 9.58 0.10 5.80
C ARG A 203 10.12 0.06 4.37
N ASP A 204 9.27 0.31 3.37
CA ASP A 204 9.64 0.24 1.96
C ASP A 204 10.24 1.58 1.47
N SER A 205 9.89 2.70 2.11
CA SER A 205 10.31 4.05 1.71
C SER A 205 11.70 4.42 2.20
N ASP A 206 12.65 4.56 1.27
CA ASP A 206 13.98 5.11 1.57
C ASP A 206 13.90 6.61 1.90
N GLY A 207 14.39 6.99 3.08
CA GLY A 207 14.44 8.39 3.54
C GLY A 207 13.12 8.95 4.07
N GLY A 208 12.14 8.09 4.35
CA GLY A 208 10.89 8.47 5.02
C GLY A 208 9.87 9.22 4.15
N LEU A 209 10.23 9.61 2.92
CA LEU A 209 9.31 10.21 1.95
C LEU A 209 8.70 9.15 1.03
N LYS A 210 7.41 9.28 0.78
CA LYS A 210 6.69 8.49 -0.22
C LYS A 210 7.15 8.87 -1.63
N SER A 211 7.22 7.88 -2.50
CA SER A 211 7.51 8.11 -3.92
C SER A 211 6.86 7.08 -4.83
N LEU A 212 6.40 7.54 -6.01
CA LEU A 212 5.87 6.68 -7.08
C LEU A 212 6.90 5.74 -7.68
N GLU A 213 8.18 5.88 -7.33
CA GLU A 213 9.23 4.93 -7.66
C GLU A 213 8.87 3.49 -7.23
N LEU A 214 8.38 3.33 -6.00
CA LEU A 214 8.00 2.04 -5.43
C LEU A 214 6.64 1.53 -5.93
N VAL A 215 5.83 2.38 -6.56
CA VAL A 215 4.58 1.96 -7.18
C VAL A 215 4.93 1.38 -8.55
N LEU A 216 4.77 0.05 -8.73
CA LEU A 216 4.94 -0.60 -10.03
C LEU A 216 3.78 -0.25 -10.99
N ALA A 217 3.67 1.03 -11.34
CA ALA A 217 2.79 1.61 -12.34
C ALA A 217 3.47 2.84 -12.95
N GLU A 218 3.18 3.12 -14.22
CA GLU A 218 3.70 4.32 -14.90
C GLU A 218 3.04 5.57 -14.32
N PRO A 219 3.80 6.59 -13.84
CA PRO A 219 3.23 7.77 -13.19
C PRO A 219 2.13 8.49 -13.99
N ARG A 220 2.21 8.50 -15.33
CA ARG A 220 1.16 9.10 -16.19
C ARG A 220 -0.23 8.46 -16.04
N GLY A 221 -0.30 7.23 -15.53
CA GLY A 221 -1.55 6.51 -15.26
C GLY A 221 -1.84 6.34 -13.78
N VAL A 222 -1.21 7.14 -12.90
CA VAL A 222 -1.36 7.04 -11.45
C VAL A 222 -2.03 8.30 -10.89
N ILE A 223 -3.02 8.10 -10.02
CA ILE A 223 -3.60 9.13 -9.18
C ILE A 223 -3.29 8.79 -7.72
N VAL A 224 -2.87 9.77 -6.94
CA VAL A 224 -2.59 9.62 -5.50
C VAL A 224 -3.62 10.41 -4.70
N LEU A 225 -4.30 9.77 -3.74
CA LEU A 225 -5.12 10.46 -2.74
C LEU A 225 -4.42 10.39 -1.39
N ASP A 226 -4.01 11.55 -0.88
CA ASP A 226 -3.33 11.69 0.41
C ASP A 226 -3.61 13.08 1.01
N TYR A 227 -3.28 13.29 2.29
CA TYR A 227 -3.66 14.53 3.00
C TYR A 227 -2.46 15.42 3.31
N GLU A 228 -1.25 14.85 3.34
CA GLU A 228 -0.04 15.57 3.73
C GLU A 228 1.00 15.53 2.58
N PRO A 229 1.02 16.58 1.73
CA PRO A 229 1.97 16.68 0.61
C PRO A 229 3.43 16.59 1.04
N ARG A 230 3.77 17.07 2.24
CA ARG A 230 5.14 17.05 2.77
C ARG A 230 5.70 15.64 2.99
N LEU A 231 4.85 14.61 2.98
CA LEU A 231 5.25 13.21 3.07
C LEU A 231 5.58 12.59 1.71
N TRP A 232 5.50 13.36 0.62
CA TRP A 232 5.81 12.91 -0.74
C TRP A 232 7.03 13.63 -1.30
N ARG A 233 7.78 12.97 -2.19
CA ARG A 233 8.84 13.64 -2.97
C ARG A 233 8.21 14.66 -3.91
N GLU A 234 8.83 15.83 -4.03
CA GLU A 234 8.32 16.95 -4.83
C GLU A 234 8.04 16.58 -6.30
N ARG A 235 8.88 15.72 -6.89
CA ARG A 235 8.70 15.21 -8.26
C ARG A 235 7.37 14.49 -8.49
N ASP A 236 6.76 13.96 -7.44
CA ASP A 236 5.52 13.17 -7.50
C ASP A 236 4.27 14.05 -7.24
N PHE A 237 4.43 15.33 -6.86
CA PHE A 237 3.32 16.27 -6.61
C PHE A 237 2.30 16.39 -7.74
N PRO A 238 2.66 16.35 -9.04
CA PRO A 238 1.68 16.41 -10.12
C PRO A 238 0.63 15.28 -10.11
N ASN A 239 0.90 14.17 -9.40
CA ASN A 239 -0.02 13.05 -9.26
C ASN A 239 -0.88 13.12 -7.99
N LEU A 240 -0.62 14.07 -7.09
CA LEU A 240 -1.29 14.20 -5.80
C LEU A 240 -2.60 14.98 -5.92
N VAL A 241 -3.68 14.33 -5.50
CA VAL A 241 -4.95 14.97 -5.16
C VAL A 241 -5.02 15.04 -3.64
N ILE A 242 -4.86 16.26 -3.13
CA ILE A 242 -4.81 16.52 -1.69
C ILE A 242 -6.22 16.47 -1.13
N ILE A 243 -6.45 15.55 -0.20
CA ILE A 243 -7.71 15.42 0.51
C ILE A 243 -7.66 16.31 1.75
N SER A 244 -8.47 17.38 1.73
CA SER A 244 -8.58 18.37 2.79
C SER A 244 -10.05 18.68 3.09
N PRO A 245 -10.47 18.77 4.37
CA PRO A 245 -9.65 18.52 5.55
C PRO A 245 -9.25 17.04 5.67
N LYS A 246 -8.17 16.79 6.43
CA LYS A 246 -7.80 15.43 6.81
C LYS A 246 -8.92 14.81 7.66
N TYR A 247 -9.17 13.51 7.52
CA TYR A 247 -10.25 12.84 8.25
C TYR A 247 -9.89 12.63 9.73
N GLU A 248 -10.66 13.23 10.62
CA GLU A 248 -10.49 13.13 12.07
C GLU A 248 -11.82 12.89 12.76
N TYR A 249 -12.00 11.69 13.31
CA TYR A 249 -13.20 11.31 14.04
C TYR A 249 -13.03 11.40 15.56
N PHE A 250 -11.91 10.87 16.06
CA PHE A 250 -11.62 10.84 17.48
C PHE A 250 -11.05 12.20 17.86
N LYS A 251 -11.69 12.88 18.80
CA LYS A 251 -11.10 14.06 19.42
C LYS A 251 -10.09 13.54 20.43
N ALA A 252 -8.79 13.67 20.14
CA ALA A 252 -7.78 13.42 21.15
C ALA A 252 -8.05 14.31 22.37
N ASN A 253 -7.73 13.83 23.57
CA ASN A 253 -7.71 14.65 24.78
C ASN A 253 -6.60 15.72 24.66
N SER A 254 -6.78 16.70 23.81
CA SER A 254 -6.13 17.98 23.96
C SER A 254 -6.90 18.72 25.05
N SER A 255 -6.22 19.06 26.13
CA SER A 255 -6.63 20.12 27.02
C SER A 255 -6.67 21.44 26.24
N ASN A 256 -7.69 21.62 25.41
CA ASN A 256 -8.11 22.89 24.85
C ASN A 256 -9.58 22.79 24.46
N LYS A 257 -10.42 23.33 25.34
CA LYS A 257 -11.85 23.52 25.17
C LYS A 257 -12.11 24.36 23.91
N VAL A 258 -12.42 23.70 22.79
CA VAL A 258 -13.21 24.33 21.71
C VAL A 258 -14.47 23.48 21.49
N VAL A 259 -15.23 23.30 22.56
CA VAL A 259 -16.52 22.56 22.55
C VAL A 259 -17.69 23.48 22.14
N GLY A 260 -17.48 24.79 21.96
CA GLY A 260 -18.58 25.75 21.81
C GLY A 260 -19.13 25.99 20.40
N VAL A 261 -18.34 25.83 19.34
CA VAL A 261 -18.68 26.39 18.01
C VAL A 261 -19.34 25.38 17.08
N LEU A 262 -18.83 24.14 17.01
CA LEU A 262 -19.39 23.10 16.13
C LEU A 262 -20.75 22.57 16.61
N ALA A 263 -21.00 22.53 17.92
CA ALA A 263 -22.30 22.13 18.48
C ALA A 263 -23.41 23.13 18.12
N LYS A 264 -23.09 24.43 18.07
CA LYS A 264 -24.04 25.47 17.61
C LYS A 264 -24.31 25.38 16.10
N ALA A 265 -23.28 25.10 15.28
CA ALA A 265 -23.44 24.94 13.85
C ALA A 265 -24.28 23.70 13.48
N LEU A 266 -24.05 22.55 14.15
CA LEU A 266 -24.84 21.33 13.92
C LEU A 266 -26.31 21.48 14.31
N ASN A 267 -26.62 22.23 15.38
CA ASN A 267 -28.01 22.56 15.72
C ASN A 267 -28.65 23.51 14.71
N PHE A 268 -27.88 24.42 14.10
CA PHE A 268 -28.36 25.31 13.04
C PHE A 268 -28.76 24.54 11.77
N PHE A 269 -27.96 23.54 11.35
CA PHE A 269 -28.27 22.73 10.16
C PHE A 269 -29.39 21.70 10.40
N LYS A 270 -29.55 21.19 11.63
CA LYS A 270 -30.68 20.30 11.97
C LYS A 270 -32.02 21.02 11.97
N ASN A 271 -32.04 22.32 12.30
CA ASN A 271 -33.28 23.10 12.40
C ASN A 271 -33.73 23.71 11.06
N ASN A 272 -32.87 23.74 10.04
CA ASN A 272 -33.21 24.26 8.72
C ASN A 272 -33.38 23.12 7.71
N LYS A 273 -34.62 22.65 7.52
CA LYS A 273 -34.99 21.74 6.44
C LYS A 273 -34.86 22.45 5.08
N VAL A 274 -33.67 22.41 4.48
CA VAL A 274 -33.49 22.80 3.07
C VAL A 274 -32.76 21.68 2.36
N PHE A 275 -33.30 21.28 1.19
CA PHE A 275 -32.91 20.17 0.30
C PHE A 275 -33.55 18.80 0.55
N ARG A 276 -34.86 18.73 0.31
CA ARG A 276 -35.45 17.56 -0.37
C ARG A 276 -35.31 17.77 -1.88
N GLY A 277 -34.59 16.90 -2.56
CA GLY A 277 -34.48 16.85 -4.02
C GLY A 277 -33.80 15.56 -4.45
N GLY A 278 -34.60 14.64 -5.00
CA GLY A 278 -34.22 13.27 -5.34
C GLY A 278 -33.28 13.15 -6.53
N GLY A 279 -32.72 11.95 -6.69
CA GLY A 279 -31.83 11.56 -7.78
C GLY A 279 -30.73 10.63 -7.28
N LYS A 280 -30.82 9.34 -7.65
CA LYS A 280 -29.81 8.31 -7.40
C LYS A 280 -28.58 8.60 -8.26
N GLU A 281 -27.71 9.49 -7.82
CA GLU A 281 -26.40 9.77 -8.44
C GLU A 281 -25.56 10.63 -7.48
N LYS A 282 -25.25 10.12 -6.27
CA LYS A 282 -24.56 10.92 -5.22
C LYS A 282 -23.57 10.15 -4.36
N GLY A 283 -22.90 9.11 -4.90
CA GLY A 283 -21.87 8.36 -4.17
C GLY A 283 -20.50 9.07 -4.16
N ALA A 284 -19.98 9.38 -5.35
CA ALA A 284 -18.59 9.84 -5.49
C ALA A 284 -18.32 11.28 -5.02
N PHE A 285 -19.30 12.20 -5.16
CA PHE A 285 -19.06 13.63 -4.91
C PHE A 285 -19.02 13.99 -3.41
N TRP A 286 -19.52 13.12 -2.53
CA TRP A 286 -19.58 13.38 -1.08
C TRP A 286 -18.37 12.85 -0.30
N TRP A 287 -17.55 11.95 -0.89
CA TRP A 287 -16.41 11.37 -0.19
C TRP A 287 -15.31 12.40 0.13
N CYS A 288 -15.09 13.40 -0.74
CA CYS A 288 -14.09 14.44 -0.52
C CYS A 288 -14.56 15.57 0.43
N SER A 289 -15.86 15.69 0.73
CA SER A 289 -16.45 16.89 1.34
C SER A 289 -16.82 16.77 2.82
N GLY A 290 -16.34 15.74 3.53
CA GLY A 290 -16.65 15.50 4.95
C GLY A 290 -15.44 15.31 5.83
#